data_AF-A0A951XVI7-F1
#
_entry.id   AF-A0A951XVI7-F1
#
_cell.length_a   1.000
_cell.length_b   1.000
_cell.length_c   1.000
_cell.angle_alpha   90.00
_cell.angle_beta   90.00
_cell.angle_gamma   90.00
#
_symmetry.space_group_name_H-M   'P 1'
#
loop_
_entity.id
_entity.type
_entity.pdbx_description
1 polymer ?
#
loop_
_entity_poly.entity_id
_entity_poly.type
_entity_poly.pdbx_seq_one_letter_code
_entity_poly.pdbx_strand_id
1 'polypeptide(L)'
;MWSSLLGSRKKAAEAKSTAKPADSPFGPPLTDEEQNANLSQLERQLNEQMKCPAGRNQVYLRSVLTKRGTTPPRIALKCTYRRDIGLSKEVFYEYVRDVCCGDPEKCEAYRAFKKRFVQT
;
A
#
# COMPACT_ATOMS: atom_id res chain seq x y z
N MET A 1 1.98 -61.41 1.05
CA MET A 1 1.93 -60.70 -0.25
C MET A 1 2.11 -59.21 0.02
N TRP A 2 3.36 -58.75 -0.04
CA TRP A 2 3.72 -57.33 -0.04
C TRP A 2 3.52 -56.77 -1.45
N SER A 3 2.89 -55.59 -1.56
CA SER A 3 3.36 -54.49 -2.41
C SER A 3 2.42 -53.30 -2.29
N SER A 4 2.83 -52.39 -1.42
CA SER A 4 2.36 -51.01 -1.35
C SER A 4 2.77 -50.28 -2.62
N LEU A 5 1.79 -49.83 -3.40
CA LEU A 5 2.01 -48.99 -4.58
C LEU A 5 1.66 -47.53 -4.28
N LEU A 6 2.76 -46.79 -4.11
CA LEU A 6 2.98 -45.36 -4.31
C LEU A 6 1.88 -44.55 -4.99
N GLY A 7 1.65 -43.34 -4.45
CA GLY A 7 0.87 -42.34 -5.16
C GLY A 7 0.79 -40.95 -4.53
N SER A 8 1.88 -40.42 -3.96
CA SER A 8 1.97 -38.99 -3.62
C SER A 8 1.70 -38.13 -4.87
N ARG A 9 0.56 -37.44 -4.93
CA ARG A 9 0.32 -36.39 -5.92
C ARG A 9 0.51 -35.01 -5.31
N LYS A 10 1.31 -34.25 -6.03
CA LYS A 10 2.01 -33.01 -5.68
C LYS A 10 1.05 -31.81 -5.63
N LYS A 11 1.44 -30.82 -4.82
CA LYS A 11 0.95 -29.42 -4.86
C LYS A 11 1.01 -28.88 -6.30
N ALA A 12 -0.04 -28.21 -6.74
CA ALA A 12 0.01 -27.25 -7.83
C ALA A 12 -0.50 -25.91 -7.28
N ALA A 13 0.45 -25.05 -6.93
CA ALA A 13 0.22 -23.63 -6.77
C ALA A 13 0.01 -23.06 -8.17
N GLU A 14 -1.19 -22.54 -8.46
CA GLU A 14 -1.42 -21.81 -9.70
C GLU A 14 -1.30 -20.31 -9.40
N ALA A 15 -0.05 -19.84 -9.44
CA ALA A 15 0.27 -18.44 -9.61
C ALA A 15 0.11 -18.11 -11.10
N LYS A 16 -0.91 -17.31 -11.43
CA LYS A 16 -1.03 -16.65 -12.73
C LYS A 16 -1.35 -15.17 -12.52
N SER A 17 -0.33 -14.45 -12.09
CA SER A 17 -0.27 -12.99 -12.19
C SER A 17 0.32 -12.63 -13.55
N THR A 18 -0.53 -12.24 -14.50
CA THR A 18 -0.10 -11.46 -15.67
C THR A 18 -1.22 -10.56 -16.15
N ALA A 19 -1.45 -9.47 -15.43
CA ALA A 19 -1.98 -8.24 -16.01
C ALA A 19 -0.99 -7.14 -15.64
N LYS A 20 -0.22 -6.65 -16.61
CA LYS A 20 0.49 -5.37 -16.48
C LYS A 20 -0.59 -4.28 -16.48
N PRO A 21 -0.81 -3.50 -15.42
CA PRO A 21 -1.69 -2.35 -15.52
C PRO A 21 -0.94 -1.26 -16.27
N ALA A 22 -1.71 -0.52 -17.08
CA ALA A 22 -1.31 0.65 -17.83
C ALA A 22 -0.38 1.56 -17.02
N ASP A 23 0.61 2.15 -17.70
CA ASP A 23 1.44 3.25 -17.21
C ASP A 23 0.54 4.35 -16.62
N SER A 24 0.29 4.26 -15.32
CA SER A 24 -0.34 5.33 -14.56
C SER A 24 0.74 6.41 -14.44
N PRO A 25 0.53 7.63 -14.97
CA PRO A 25 1.58 8.62 -15.06
C PRO A 25 2.12 9.10 -13.69
N PHE A 26 1.50 8.67 -12.57
CA PHE A 26 1.89 9.07 -11.23
C PHE A 26 1.72 7.92 -10.22
N GLY A 27 2.82 7.25 -9.90
CA GLY A 27 2.94 6.28 -8.81
C GLY A 27 3.05 4.80 -9.27
N PRO A 28 3.14 3.86 -8.31
CA PRO A 28 3.12 2.42 -8.60
C PRO A 28 1.85 2.02 -9.37
N PRO A 29 1.81 0.89 -10.10
CA PRO A 29 0.58 0.41 -10.73
C PRO A 29 -0.54 0.22 -9.69
N LEU A 30 -1.81 0.46 -10.06
CA LEU A 30 -2.95 0.19 -9.17
C LEU A 30 -3.03 -1.31 -8.89
N THR A 31 -3.15 -1.68 -7.62
CA THR A 31 -3.40 -3.07 -7.23
C THR A 31 -4.84 -3.52 -7.52
N ASP A 32 -5.06 -4.82 -7.65
CA ASP A 32 -6.39 -5.40 -7.87
C ASP A 32 -7.35 -5.09 -6.70
N GLU A 33 -6.82 -4.98 -5.49
CA GLU A 33 -7.58 -4.56 -4.30
C GLU A 33 -8.07 -3.12 -4.42
N GLU A 34 -7.20 -2.21 -4.86
CA GLU A 34 -7.55 -0.80 -5.09
C GLU A 34 -8.54 -0.65 -6.26
N GLN A 35 -8.45 -1.49 -7.29
CA GLN A 35 -9.32 -1.42 -8.46
C GLN A 35 -10.74 -1.96 -8.22
N ASN A 36 -10.88 -3.03 -7.42
CA ASN A 36 -12.15 -3.74 -7.27
C ASN A 36 -12.91 -3.37 -5.99
N ALA A 37 -12.29 -2.65 -5.05
CA ALA A 37 -12.92 -2.28 -3.79
C ALA A 37 -13.66 -0.94 -3.85
N ASN A 38 -14.58 -0.74 -2.90
CA ASN A 38 -15.14 0.57 -2.63
C ASN A 38 -14.06 1.46 -1.97
N LEU A 39 -13.50 2.38 -2.75
CA LEU A 39 -12.40 3.25 -2.33
C LEU A 39 -12.70 4.06 -1.07
N SER A 40 -13.95 4.51 -0.87
CA SER A 40 -14.34 5.26 0.33
C SER A 40 -14.37 4.38 1.58
N GLN A 41 -14.83 3.13 1.45
CA GLN A 41 -14.76 2.17 2.56
C GLN A 41 -13.32 1.84 2.90
N LEU A 42 -12.48 1.68 1.87
CA LEU A 42 -11.08 1.33 2.04
C LEU A 42 -10.28 2.49 2.68
N GLU A 43 -10.50 3.73 2.22
CA GLU A 43 -9.94 4.94 2.84
C GLU A 43 -10.29 5.01 4.33
N ARG A 44 -11.56 4.82 4.68
CA ARG A 44 -12.01 4.78 6.07
C ARG A 44 -11.31 3.69 6.88
N GLN A 45 -11.22 2.47 6.35
CA GLN A 45 -10.55 1.35 7.02
C GLN A 45 -9.06 1.64 7.27
N LEU A 46 -8.36 2.22 6.29
CA LEU A 46 -6.95 2.57 6.45
C LEU A 46 -6.75 3.66 7.49
N ASN A 47 -7.64 4.66 7.52
CA ASN A 47 -7.61 5.69 8.56
C ASN A 47 -7.87 5.11 9.96
N GLU A 48 -8.79 4.16 10.10
CA GLU A 48 -9.08 3.45 11.36
C GLU A 48 -7.90 2.54 11.81
N GLN A 49 -7.24 1.87 10.86
CA GLN A 49 -6.13 0.94 11.13
C GLN A 49 -4.75 1.61 11.19
N MET A 50 -4.69 2.93 10.99
CA MET A 50 -3.43 3.67 10.92
C MET A 50 -2.66 3.58 12.24
N LYS A 51 -1.48 2.96 12.20
CA LYS A 51 -0.58 2.86 13.36
C LYS A 51 0.39 4.05 13.43
N CYS A 52 0.76 4.59 12.28
CA CYS A 52 1.67 5.72 12.19
C CYS A 52 0.97 7.03 12.62
N PRO A 53 1.47 7.75 13.64
CA PRO A 53 0.90 9.03 14.07
C PRO A 53 0.92 10.09 12.96
N ALA A 54 1.90 10.00 12.05
CA ALA A 54 2.07 10.92 10.92
C ALA A 54 0.88 10.92 9.96
N GLY A 55 0.17 9.79 9.86
CA GLY A 55 -0.87 9.56 8.86
C GLY A 55 -2.26 9.38 9.43
N ARG A 56 -2.44 9.53 10.74
CA ARG A 56 -3.73 9.34 11.40
C ARG A 56 -4.75 10.33 10.83
N ASN A 57 -5.79 9.81 10.18
CA ASN A 57 -6.84 10.58 9.50
C ASN A 57 -6.34 11.43 8.32
N GLN A 58 -5.29 10.98 7.62
CA GLN A 58 -4.72 11.69 6.46
C GLN A 58 -4.74 10.87 5.17
N VAL A 59 -5.33 9.67 5.18
CA VAL A 59 -5.57 8.92 3.94
C VAL A 59 -6.72 9.57 3.18
N TYR A 60 -6.56 9.76 1.88
CA TYR A 60 -7.52 10.45 1.00
C TYR A 60 -7.57 9.80 -0.38
N LEU A 61 -8.65 10.09 -1.12
CA LEU A 61 -8.79 9.73 -2.52
C LEU A 61 -8.23 10.84 -3.42
N ARG A 62 -7.34 10.47 -4.33
CA ARG A 62 -6.65 11.35 -5.27
C ARG A 62 -7.03 11.00 -6.70
N SER A 63 -7.53 11.97 -7.44
CA SER A 63 -7.67 11.92 -8.89
C SER A 63 -6.97 13.14 -9.49
N VAL A 64 -6.32 12.95 -10.64
CA VAL A 64 -5.58 14.00 -11.34
C VAL A 64 -6.30 14.31 -12.64
N LEU A 65 -6.58 15.58 -12.88
CA LEU A 65 -7.12 16.06 -14.15
C LEU A 65 -5.96 16.24 -15.14
N THR A 66 -5.99 15.53 -16.26
CA THR A 66 -5.02 15.65 -17.35
C THR A 66 -5.69 16.22 -18.59
N LYS A 67 -4.89 16.67 -19.57
CA LYS A 67 -5.41 17.15 -20.87
C LYS A 67 -6.23 16.09 -21.63
N ARG A 68 -6.04 14.80 -21.31
CA ARG A 68 -6.72 13.65 -21.95
C ARG A 68 -7.86 13.08 -21.11
N GLY A 69 -8.17 13.68 -19.95
CA GLY A 69 -9.21 13.21 -19.03
C GLY A 69 -8.75 13.07 -17.59
N THR A 70 -9.62 12.54 -16.74
CA THR A 70 -9.35 12.31 -15.30
C THR A 70 -8.70 10.95 -15.08
N THR A 71 -7.61 10.89 -14.31
CA THR A 71 -7.03 9.60 -13.91
C THR A 71 -7.99 8.84 -12.99
N PRO A 72 -7.94 7.50 -12.97
CA PRO A 72 -8.70 6.73 -11.99
C PRO A 72 -8.37 7.23 -10.57
N PRO A 73 -9.39 7.34 -9.68
CA PRO A 73 -9.16 7.72 -8.29
C PRO A 73 -8.30 6.67 -7.59
N ARG A 74 -7.41 7.13 -6.73
CA ARG A 74 -6.46 6.30 -5.99
C ARG A 74 -6.39 6.68 -4.53
N ILE A 75 -6.00 5.74 -3.69
CA ILE A 75 -5.73 5.99 -2.28
C ILE A 75 -4.32 6.54 -2.14
N ALA A 76 -4.24 7.67 -1.46
CA ALA A 76 -3.00 8.35 -1.16
C ALA A 76 -2.98 8.81 0.30
N LEU A 77 -1.77 9.00 0.84
CA LEU A 77 -1.54 9.59 2.14
C LEU A 77 -0.47 10.68 1.99
N LYS A 78 -0.72 11.84 2.61
CA LYS A 78 0.16 13.02 2.53
C LYS A 78 1.04 13.12 3.79
N CYS A 79 2.02 12.22 3.91
CA CYS A 79 2.83 12.08 5.12
C CYS A 79 3.71 13.32 5.40
N THR A 80 3.46 14.02 6.50
CA THR A 80 4.27 15.18 6.94
C THR A 80 5.71 14.80 7.29
N TYR A 81 5.93 13.67 7.96
CA TYR A 81 7.28 13.25 8.35
C TYR A 81 8.20 12.99 7.15
N ARG A 82 7.66 12.50 6.02
CA ARG A 82 8.45 12.31 4.79
C ARG A 82 8.98 13.64 4.25
N ARG A 83 8.18 14.71 4.34
CA ARG A 83 8.60 16.08 3.96
C ARG A 83 9.80 16.53 4.78
N ASP A 84 9.81 16.24 6.08
CA ASP A 84 10.85 16.71 7.03
C ASP A 84 12.22 16.04 6.84
N ILE A 85 12.27 14.97 6.05
CA ILE A 85 13.50 14.24 5.70
C ILE A 85 13.80 14.27 4.19
N GLY A 86 13.11 15.11 3.43
CA GLY A 86 13.34 15.28 1.99
C GLY A 86 12.81 14.15 1.11
N LEU A 87 11.97 13.25 1.64
CA LEU A 87 11.29 12.22 0.85
C LEU A 87 10.02 12.78 0.21
N SER A 88 9.52 12.08 -0.82
CA SER A 88 8.20 12.39 -1.40
C SER A 88 7.11 12.38 -0.33
N LYS A 89 6.30 13.44 -0.29
CA LYS A 89 5.21 13.58 0.68
C LYS A 89 4.06 12.62 0.40
N GLU A 90 3.83 12.30 -0.88
CA GLU A 90 2.74 11.43 -1.31
C GLU A 90 3.18 9.98 -1.26
N VAL A 91 2.35 9.15 -0.63
CA VAL A 91 2.52 7.71 -0.50
C VAL A 91 1.22 7.04 -0.92
N PHE A 92 1.30 5.91 -1.60
CA PHE A 92 0.14 5.24 -2.21
C PHE A 92 -0.30 4.03 -1.41
N TYR A 93 -1.45 3.48 -1.81
CA TYR A 93 -2.16 2.40 -1.14
C TYR A 93 -1.27 1.28 -0.58
N GLU A 94 -0.37 0.75 -1.38
CA GLU A 94 0.48 -0.41 -1.03
C GLU A 94 1.37 -0.06 0.17
N TYR A 95 1.97 1.12 0.14
CA TYR A 95 2.82 1.60 1.22
C TYR A 95 1.98 1.92 2.47
N VAL A 96 0.78 2.49 2.30
CA VAL A 96 -0.11 2.78 3.43
C VAL A 96 -0.51 1.49 4.14
N ARG A 97 -1.00 0.50 3.37
CA ARG A 97 -1.46 -0.78 3.90
C ARG A 97 -0.31 -1.56 4.56
N ASP A 98 0.78 -1.77 3.84
CA ASP A 98 1.83 -2.70 4.28
C ASP A 98 2.73 -2.08 5.35
N VAL A 99 2.96 -0.76 5.29
CA VAL A 99 3.90 -0.06 6.17
C VAL A 99 3.18 0.80 7.20
N CYS A 100 2.27 1.69 6.80
CA CYS A 100 1.67 2.64 7.75
C CYS A 100 0.61 2.00 8.67
N CYS A 101 -0.16 1.03 8.17
CA CYS A 101 -1.14 0.23 8.92
C CYS A 101 -0.55 -1.10 9.40
N GLY A 102 0.36 -1.70 8.62
CA GLY A 102 1.02 -2.97 8.95
C GLY A 102 2.12 -2.81 9.99
N ASP A 103 3.31 -2.40 9.56
CA ASP A 103 4.51 -2.28 10.40
C ASP A 103 5.21 -0.91 10.21
N PRO A 104 4.94 0.07 11.09
CA PRO A 104 5.50 1.42 10.95
C PRO A 104 7.01 1.46 11.19
N GLU A 105 7.61 0.46 11.85
CA GLU A 105 9.07 0.40 12.06
C GLU A 105 9.82 0.21 10.74
N LYS A 106 9.17 -0.26 9.67
CA LYS A 106 9.76 -0.31 8.32
C LYS A 106 9.76 1.05 7.62
N CYS A 107 9.01 2.04 8.11
CA CYS A 107 8.96 3.36 7.49
C CYS A 107 10.15 4.23 7.90
N GLU A 108 10.96 4.65 6.93
CA GLU A 108 12.11 5.54 7.14
C GLU A 108 11.74 6.85 7.84
N ALA A 109 10.62 7.47 7.43
CA ALA A 109 10.15 8.73 8.01
C ALA A 109 9.69 8.54 9.47
N TYR A 110 9.02 7.44 9.77
CA TYR A 110 8.62 7.13 11.14
C TYR A 110 9.83 6.83 12.02
N ARG A 111 10.81 6.05 11.53
CA ARG A 111 12.06 5.79 12.24
C ARG A 111 12.84 7.08 12.52
N ALA A 112 12.93 7.98 11.53
CA ALA A 112 13.59 9.26 11.70
C ALA A 112 12.89 10.15 12.73
N PHE A 113 11.55 10.19 12.71
CA PHE A 113 10.75 10.85 13.73
C PHE A 113 11.00 10.24 15.12
N LYS A 114 10.89 8.91 15.25
CA LYS A 114 11.11 8.19 16.51
C LYS A 114 12.50 8.48 17.10
N LYS A 115 13.56 8.51 16.28
CA LYS A 115 14.90 8.89 16.71
C LYS A 115 15.01 10.33 17.23
N ARG A 116 14.20 11.26 16.72
CA ARG A 116 14.20 12.66 17.15
C ARG A 116 13.47 12.89 18.48
N PHE A 117 12.39 12.13 18.72
CA PHE A 117 11.47 12.38 19.85
C PHE A 117 11.57 11.36 20.99
N VAL A 118 12.09 10.16 20.73
CA VAL A 118 12.39 9.18 21.79
C VAL A 118 13.83 9.43 22.24
N GLN A 119 14.03 10.47 23.04
CA GLN A 119 15.24 10.60 23.87
C GLN A 119 15.19 9.47 24.90
N THR A 120 16.17 8.57 24.86
CA THR A 120 16.48 7.62 25.93
C THR A 120 16.93 8.33 27.19
#